data_AF-A0A249MVG9-F1
#
_entry.id   AF-A0A249MVG9-F1
#
_cell.length_a   1.000
_cell.length_b   1.000
_cell.length_c   1.000
_cell.angle_alpha   90.00
_cell.angle_beta   90.00
_cell.angle_gamma   90.00
#
_symmetry.space_group_name_H-M   'P 1'
#
loop_
_entity.id
_entity.type
_entity.pdbx_description
1 polymer ?
#
loop_
_entity_poly.entity_id
_entity_poly.type
_entity_poly.pdbx_seq_one_letter_code
_entity_poly.pdbx_strand_id
1 'polypeptide(L)' 'MQKETITWAVVDREAETLGATASARLKWRQVNRGVPPIWRIRIAESLSARGVRVSLADFDALPVNPGRVAA' A
#
# COMPACT_ATOMS: atom_id res chain seq x y z
N MET A 1 14.87 10.57 -11.73
CA MET A 1 14.17 9.83 -10.66
C MET A 1 12.68 9.93 -10.93
N GLN A 2 12.01 8.81 -11.23
CA GLN A 2 10.58 8.77 -11.56
C GLN A 2 9.76 8.88 -10.27
N LYS A 3 8.78 9.78 -10.21
CA LYS A 3 7.77 9.78 -9.14
C LYS A 3 6.66 8.84 -9.59
N GLU A 4 6.67 7.61 -9.12
CA GLU A 4 5.67 6.61 -9.47
C GLU A 4 4.43 6.79 -8.58
N THR A 5 3.26 6.88 -9.19
CA THR A 5 1.99 6.89 -8.47
C THR A 5 1.75 5.49 -7.90
N ILE A 6 1.70 5.37 -6.58
CA ILE A 6 1.44 4.10 -5.91
C ILE A 6 0.01 3.63 -6.21
N THR A 7 -0.17 2.32 -6.44
CA THR A 7 -1.48 1.69 -6.66
C THR A 7 -1.73 0.64 -5.59
N TRP A 8 -3.00 0.23 -5.42
CA TRP A 8 -3.34 -0.86 -4.51
C TRP A 8 -2.61 -2.17 -4.82
N ALA A 9 -2.35 -2.47 -6.10
CA ALA A 9 -1.59 -3.66 -6.48
C ALA A 9 -0.15 -3.63 -5.92
N VAL A 10 0.49 -2.45 -5.93
CA VAL A 10 1.83 -2.26 -5.35
C VAL A 10 1.76 -2.38 -3.83
N VAL A 11 0.82 -1.67 -3.19
CA VAL A 11 0.60 -1.75 -1.73
C VAL A 11 0.37 -3.18 -1.29
N ASP A 12 -0.48 -3.91 -1.98
CA ASP A 12 -0.84 -5.28 -1.63
C ASP A 12 0.33 -6.24 -1.74
N ARG A 13 1.12 -6.11 -2.82
CA ARG A 13 2.31 -6.95 -3.07
C ARG A 13 3.40 -6.70 -2.02
N GLU A 14 3.67 -5.43 -1.73
CA GLU A 14 4.68 -5.07 -0.73
C GLU A 14 4.21 -5.45 0.67
N ALA A 15 2.95 -5.18 1.01
CA ALA A 15 2.40 -5.56 2.29
C ALA A 15 2.42 -7.09 2.49
N GLU A 16 2.11 -7.88 1.47
CA GLU A 16 2.24 -9.34 1.49
C GLU A 16 3.67 -9.79 1.73
N THR A 17 4.63 -9.21 1.00
CA THR A 17 6.06 -9.48 1.18
C THR A 17 6.54 -9.16 2.60
N LEU A 18 5.95 -8.13 3.22
CA LEU A 18 6.21 -7.69 4.58
C LEU A 18 5.40 -8.45 5.66
N GLY A 19 4.58 -9.43 5.26
CA GLY A 19 3.82 -10.31 6.15
C GLY A 19 2.39 -9.85 6.51
N ALA A 20 1.81 -8.91 5.76
CA ALA A 20 0.41 -8.51 5.95
C ALA A 20 -0.54 -9.60 5.45
N THR A 21 -1.54 -9.94 6.27
CA THR A 21 -2.58 -10.88 5.86
C THR A 21 -3.47 -10.30 4.76
N ALA A 22 -4.02 -11.17 3.90
CA ALA A 22 -4.99 -10.75 2.88
C ALA A 22 -6.18 -9.99 3.50
N SER A 23 -6.65 -10.41 4.67
CA SER A 23 -7.74 -9.74 5.41
C SER A 23 -7.37 -8.32 5.87
N ALA A 24 -6.11 -8.06 6.26
CA ALA A 24 -5.67 -6.72 6.61
C ALA A 24 -5.65 -5.81 5.36
N ARG A 25 -5.08 -6.32 4.27
CA ARG A 25 -5.00 -5.62 2.97
C ARG A 25 -6.40 -5.27 2.41
N LEU A 26 -7.38 -6.16 2.55
CA LEU A 26 -8.78 -5.88 2.24
C LEU A 26 -9.36 -4.74 3.08
N LYS A 27 -9.10 -4.75 4.38
CA LYS A 27 -9.62 -3.72 5.28
C LYS A 27 -9.07 -2.34 4.93
N TRP A 28 -7.81 -2.23 4.51
CA TRP A 28 -7.21 -0.94 4.15
C TRP A 28 -7.88 -0.30 2.94
N ARG A 29 -8.39 -1.13 2.02
CA ARG A 29 -9.12 -0.76 0.82
C ARG A 29 -10.56 -0.29 1.06
N GLN A 30 -11.09 -0.53 2.25
CA GLN A 30 -12.45 -0.12 2.60
C GLN A 30 -12.54 1.39 2.81
N VAL A 31 -13.75 1.92 2.58
CA VAL A 31 -14.12 3.31 2.85
C VAL A 31 -13.70 3.67 4.29
N ASN A 32 -13.00 4.80 4.46
CA ASN A 32 -12.57 5.37 5.75
C ASN A 32 -11.58 4.53 6.59
N ARG A 33 -10.88 3.55 6.01
CA ARG A 33 -9.82 2.80 6.73
C ARG A 33 -8.42 3.25 6.32
N GLY A 34 -8.10 3.11 5.03
CA GLY A 34 -6.76 3.37 4.51
C GLY A 34 -5.69 2.43 5.08
N VAL A 35 -4.46 2.60 4.60
CA VAL A 35 -3.30 1.87 5.13
C VAL A 35 -2.90 2.46 6.49
N PRO A 36 -2.72 1.66 7.56
CA PRO A 36 -2.28 2.16 8.86
C PRO A 36 -0.89 2.82 8.80
N PRO A 37 -0.60 3.85 9.63
CA PRO A 37 0.65 4.60 9.55
C PRO A 37 1.92 3.73 9.60
N ILE A 38 1.96 2.73 10.50
CA ILE A 38 3.09 1.80 10.61
C ILE A 38 3.32 1.01 9.32
N TRP A 39 2.26 0.65 8.61
CA TRP A 39 2.34 -0.06 7.33
C TRP A 39 2.75 0.86 6.19
N ARG A 40 2.29 2.13 6.19
CA ARG A 40 2.74 3.12 5.20
C ARG A 40 4.25 3.32 5.25
N ILE A 41 4.82 3.43 6.45
CA ILE A 41 6.27 3.57 6.66
C ILE A 41 7.01 2.32 6.14
N ARG A 42 6.61 1.13 6.58
CA ARG A 42 7.27 -0.13 6.15
C ARG A 42 7.22 -0.33 4.64
N ILE A 43 6.09 -0.03 4.00
CA ILE A 43 5.93 -0.13 2.55
C ILE A 43 6.79 0.92 1.84
N ALA A 44 6.79 2.17 2.31
CA ALA A 44 7.62 3.22 1.73
C ALA A 44 9.12 2.92 1.85
N GLU A 45 9.58 2.40 2.98
CA GLU A 45 10.97 1.96 3.19
C GLU A 45 11.33 0.81 2.25
N SER A 46 10.46 -0.19 2.13
CA SER A 46 10.66 -1.33 1.24
C SER A 46 10.74 -0.90 -0.22
N LEU A 47 9.86 -0.01 -0.66
CA LEU A 47 9.88 0.56 -2.01
C LEU A 47 11.11 1.44 -2.26
N SER A 48 11.51 2.25 -1.28
CA SER A 48 12.70 3.09 -1.33
C SER A 48 13.97 2.26 -1.50
N ALA A 49 14.08 1.13 -0.79
CA ALA A 49 15.19 0.18 -0.94
C ALA A 49 15.28 -0.41 -2.35
N ARG A 50 14.17 -0.43 -3.11
CA ARG A 50 14.09 -0.87 -4.50
C ARG A 50 14.22 0.28 -5.52
N GLY A 51 14.49 1.50 -5.03
CA GLY A 51 14.67 2.70 -5.85
C GLY A 51 13.38 3.45 -6.18
N VAL A 52 12.23 3.04 -5.63
CA VAL A 52 10.93 3.69 -5.84
C VAL A 52 10.67 4.69 -4.71
N ARG A 53 10.59 5.98 -5.03
CA ARG A 53 10.25 7.01 -4.03
C ARG A 53 8.75 7.16 -3.90
N VAL A 54 8.22 6.76 -2.74
CA VAL A 54 6.83 6.98 -2.34
C VAL A 54 6.79 7.82 -1.07
N SER A 55 5.93 8.83 -1.06
CA SER A 55 5.64 9.65 0.11
C SER A 55 4.44 9.08 0.88
N LEU A 56 4.35 9.39 2.17
CA LEU A 56 3.20 8.95 2.98
C LEU A 56 1.87 9.54 2.50
N ALA A 57 1.90 10.69 1.82
CA ALA A 57 0.74 11.34 1.23
C ALA A 57 0.24 10.62 -0.03
N ASP A 58 1.10 9.87 -0.73
CA ASP A 58 0.68 9.09 -1.90
C ASP A 58 -0.29 7.96 -1.51
N PHE A 59 -0.27 7.50 -0.25
CA PHE A 59 -1.24 6.55 0.28
C PHE A 59 -2.63 7.17 0.47
N ASP A 60 -2.72 8.48 0.70
CA ASP A 60 -4.00 9.19 0.82
C ASP A 60 -4.63 9.47 -0.55
N ALA A 61 -3.82 9.46 -1.62
CA ALA A 61 -4.28 9.54 -3.00
C ALA A 61 -4.77 8.20 -3.57
N LEU A 62 -4.66 7.09 -2.80
CA LEU A 62 -5.17 5.79 -3.22
C LEU A 62 -6.70 5.84 -3.34
N PRO A 63 -7.27 5.43 -4.48
CA PRO A 63 -8.72 5.42 -4.64
C PRO A 63 -9.33 4.42 -3.66
N VAL A 64 -10.50 4.74 -3.11
CA VAL A 64 -11.28 3.75 -2.36
C VAL A 64 -11.66 2.63 -3.33
N ASN A 65 -11.16 1.42 -3.12
CA ASN A 65 -11.38 0.29 -4.01
C ASN A 65 -11.59 -0.99 -3.20
N PRO A 66 -12.84 -1.36 -2.85
CA PRO A 66 -13.12 -2.57 -2.08
C PRO A 66 -12.95 -3.88 -2.88
N GLY A 67 -12.39 -3.84 -4.10
CA GLY A 67 -12.24 -4.98 -4.99
C GLY A 67 -11.54 -6.21 -4.36
N ARG A 68 -11.87 -7.40 -4.89
CA ARG A 68 -11.34 -8.71 -4.48
C ARG A 68 -9.80 -8.70 -4.44
N VAL A 69 -9.19 -9.08 -3.31
CA VAL A 69 -7.85 -9.69 -3.37
C VAL A 69 -8.06 -11.06 -3.97
N ALA A 70 -7.22 -11.45 -4.94
CA ALA A 70 -7.10 -12.86 -5.26
C ALA A 70 -6.76 -13.60 -3.95
N ALA A 71 -7.61 -14.56 -3.60
CA ALA A 71 -7.49 -15.39 -2.41
C ALA A 71 -6.30 -16.34 -2.54
#